data_AF-A0AAI9TR77-F1
#
_entry.id   AF-A0AAI9TR77-F1
#
_cell.length_a   1.000
_cell.length_b   1.000
_cell.length_c   1.000
_cell.angle_alpha   90.00
_cell.angle_beta   90.00
_cell.angle_gamma   90.00
#
_symmetry.space_group_name_H-M   'P 1'
#
loop_
_entity.id
_entity.type
_entity.pdbx_description
1 polymer ?
#
loop_
_entity_poly.entity_id
_entity_poly.type
_entity_poly.pdbx_seq_one_letter_code
_entity_poly.pdbx_strand_id
1 'polypeptide(L)'
;MMGPNCLGGNGSLVESLNWTGDYFVEWIKKDGNEDIKYVVPKHAAEDAFGKHGDEIHVTSVWTAGCKSWYKRNKVDGRLTALFGGNAILFQRLTSDIRPEDFGVEYNSTNGFTDLGIKEINDLFFYVEVADESLSC
;
A
#
# COMPACT_ATOMS: atom_id res chain seq x y z
N MET A 1 10.38 -3.36 5.31
CA MET A 1 9.75 -2.23 6.05
C MET A 1 10.67 -1.04 6.24
N MET A 2 12.00 -1.22 6.38
CA MET A 2 12.96 -0.10 6.41
C MET A 2 13.72 0.01 5.07
N GLY A 3 13.05 0.59 4.07
CA GLY A 3 13.64 0.89 2.76
C GLY A 3 14.08 2.36 2.63
N PRO A 4 14.55 2.79 1.45
CA PRO A 4 14.68 4.20 1.15
C PRO A 4 13.33 4.92 1.32
N ASN A 5 13.36 6.21 1.67
CA ASN A 5 12.20 7.01 2.04
C ASN A 5 11.38 6.49 3.24
N CYS A 6 11.99 5.79 4.19
CA CYS A 6 11.32 5.41 5.44
C CYS A 6 11.36 6.53 6.49
N LEU A 7 10.41 6.53 7.45
CA LEU A 7 10.33 7.57 8.48
C LEU A 7 11.62 7.68 9.31
N GLY A 8 12.20 6.55 9.71
CA GLY A 8 13.55 6.41 10.30
C GLY A 8 13.99 7.53 11.25
N GLY A 9 14.62 8.57 10.70
CA GLY A 9 15.16 9.72 11.45
C GLY A 9 14.15 10.80 11.86
N ASN A 10 12.95 10.83 11.29
CA ASN A 10 11.93 11.87 11.52
C ASN A 10 10.81 11.43 12.49
N GLY A 11 10.99 10.31 13.20
CA GLY A 11 10.00 9.77 14.13
C GLY A 11 10.46 8.50 14.84
N SER A 12 9.52 7.78 15.45
CA SER A 12 9.81 6.47 16.06
C SER A 12 9.99 5.41 14.96
N LEU A 13 11.12 4.70 15.01
CA LEU A 13 11.36 3.57 14.12
C LEU A 13 10.30 2.47 14.32
N VAL A 14 9.99 2.12 15.57
CA VAL A 14 9.04 1.04 15.88
C VAL A 14 7.66 1.36 15.33
N GLU A 15 7.19 2.59 15.48
CA GLU A 15 5.89 3.00 14.93
C GLU A 15 5.88 2.99 13.39
N SER A 16 6.99 3.41 12.76
CA SER A 16 7.08 3.32 11.30
C SER A 16 6.95 1.88 10.78
N LEU A 17 7.45 0.91 11.55
CA LEU A 17 7.29 -0.50 11.24
C LEU A 17 5.84 -0.92 11.47
N ASN A 18 5.22 -0.61 12.60
CA ASN A 18 3.82 -0.97 12.84
C ASN A 18 2.89 -0.47 11.72
N TRP A 19 2.95 0.83 11.39
CA TRP A 19 2.08 1.42 10.38
C TRP A 19 2.32 0.88 8.97
N THR A 20 3.58 0.65 8.59
CA THR A 20 3.89 0.01 7.31
C THR A 20 3.37 -1.43 7.27
N GLY A 21 3.28 -2.09 8.43
CA GLY A 21 2.80 -3.47 8.56
C GLY A 21 1.30 -3.53 8.38
N ASP A 22 0.58 -2.64 9.04
CA ASP A 22 -0.87 -2.48 8.88
C ASP A 22 -1.21 -2.18 7.42
N TYR A 23 -0.47 -1.26 6.78
CA TYR A 23 -0.62 -0.94 5.36
C TYR A 23 -0.45 -2.16 4.44
N PHE A 24 0.52 -3.05 4.72
CA PHE A 24 0.68 -4.29 3.95
C PHE A 24 -0.47 -5.27 4.17
N VAL A 25 -0.98 -5.37 5.39
CA VAL A 25 -2.12 -6.23 5.70
C VAL A 25 -3.37 -5.78 4.95
N GLU A 26 -3.59 -4.48 4.79
CA GLU A 26 -4.69 -3.96 3.97
C GLU A 26 -4.57 -4.36 2.50
N TRP A 27 -3.37 -4.25 1.91
CA TRP A 27 -3.11 -4.72 0.55
C TRP A 27 -3.31 -6.23 0.40
N ILE A 28 -2.83 -7.04 1.34
CA ILE A 28 -3.00 -8.50 1.31
C ILE A 28 -4.48 -8.88 1.40
N LYS A 29 -5.26 -8.20 2.23
CA LYS A 29 -6.72 -8.42 2.32
C LYS A 29 -7.40 -8.06 1.00
N LYS A 30 -7.02 -6.94 0.38
CA LYS A 30 -7.57 -6.52 -0.92
C LYS A 30 -7.22 -7.52 -2.02
N ASP A 31 -5.97 -7.97 -2.05
CA ASP A 31 -5.46 -8.95 -3.01
C ASP A 31 -6.25 -10.26 -2.98
N GLY A 32 -6.45 -10.81 -1.77
CA GLY A 32 -7.22 -12.04 -1.57
C GLY A 32 -8.73 -11.92 -1.77
N ASN A 33 -9.31 -10.72 -1.61
CA ASN A 33 -10.75 -10.51 -1.79
C ASN A 33 -11.15 -10.19 -3.23
N GLU A 34 -10.25 -9.60 -4.02
CA GLU A 34 -10.55 -9.12 -5.36
C GLU A 34 -9.86 -9.92 -6.48
N ASP A 35 -9.17 -11.03 -6.16
CA ASP A 35 -8.45 -11.87 -7.14
C ASP A 35 -7.45 -11.06 -8.00
N ILE A 36 -6.64 -10.28 -7.29
CA ILE A 36 -5.60 -9.46 -7.90
C ILE A 36 -4.41 -10.37 -8.26
N LYS A 37 -3.89 -10.20 -9.48
CA LYS A 37 -2.71 -10.91 -9.97
C LYS A 37 -1.43 -10.22 -9.55
N TYR A 38 -1.40 -8.90 -9.72
CA TYR A 38 -0.29 -8.07 -9.30
C TYR A 38 -0.72 -6.61 -9.12
N VAL A 39 0.02 -5.92 -8.26
CA VAL A 39 -0.10 -4.48 -8.02
C VAL A 39 1.26 -3.85 -8.26
N VAL A 40 1.32 -2.78 -9.05
CA VAL A 40 2.55 -2.05 -9.34
C VAL A 40 2.31 -0.55 -9.17
N PRO A 41 3.14 0.19 -8.41
CA PRO A 41 3.02 1.63 -8.30
C PRO A 41 3.16 2.30 -9.67
N LYS A 42 2.32 3.29 -9.97
CA LYS A 42 2.45 4.06 -11.20
C LYS A 42 3.70 4.93 -11.12
N HIS A 43 4.50 4.96 -12.18
CA HIS A 43 5.68 5.83 -12.25
C HIS A 43 5.38 7.30 -11.94
N ALA A 44 4.23 7.81 -12.39
CA ALA A 44 3.81 9.17 -12.08
C ALA A 44 3.62 9.41 -10.56
N ALA A 45 3.14 8.41 -9.82
CA ALA A 45 3.00 8.49 -8.37
C ALA A 45 4.36 8.40 -7.66
N GLU A 46 5.25 7.53 -8.13
CA GLU A 46 6.63 7.42 -7.63
C GLU A 46 7.40 8.74 -7.80
N ASP A 47 7.32 9.34 -8.99
CA ASP A 47 7.98 10.61 -9.31
C ASP A 47 7.41 11.76 -8.47
N ALA A 48 6.08 11.83 -8.33
CA ALA A 48 5.43 12.85 -7.51
C ALA A 48 5.83 12.72 -6.04
N PHE A 49 5.86 11.50 -5.50
CA PHE A 49 6.30 11.22 -4.13
C PHE A 49 7.76 11.60 -3.92
N GLY A 50 8.64 11.21 -4.85
CA GLY A 50 10.07 11.53 -4.79
C GLY A 50 10.33 13.04 -4.85
N LYS A 51 9.64 13.75 -5.75
CA LYS A 51 9.74 15.20 -5.89
C LYS A 51 9.26 15.92 -4.63
N HIS A 52 8.11 15.51 -4.08
CA HIS A 52 7.59 16.07 -2.84
C HIS A 52 8.56 15.88 -1.67
N GLY A 53 9.16 14.69 -1.55
CA GLY A 53 10.17 14.42 -0.54
C GLY A 53 11.41 15.29 -0.70
N ASP A 54 11.90 15.46 -1.93
CA ASP A 54 13.06 16.30 -2.22
C ASP A 54 12.80 17.77 -1.85
N GLU A 55 11.62 18.31 -2.17
CA GLU A 55 11.21 19.68 -1.83
C GLU A 55 11.21 19.91 -0.32
N ILE A 56 10.69 18.97 0.47
CA ILE A 56 10.69 19.06 1.94
C ILE A 56 12.11 18.99 2.49
N HIS A 57 12.95 18.11 1.93
CA HIS A 57 14.31 17.91 2.42
C HIS A 57 15.24 19.11 2.18
N VAL A 58 14.91 20.05 1.29
CA VAL A 58 15.70 21.27 1.08
C VAL A 58 15.91 22.05 2.38
N THR A 59 14.90 22.08 3.26
CA THR A 59 14.94 22.83 4.53
C THR A 59 15.29 21.95 5.74
N SER A 60 15.58 20.68 5.49
CA SER A 60 15.81 19.67 6.54
C SER A 60 17.22 19.73 7.12
N VAL A 61 17.37 19.40 8.40
CA VAL A 61 18.70 19.23 9.04
C VAL A 61 19.52 18.12 8.38
N TRP A 62 18.86 17.15 7.73
CA TRP A 62 19.52 16.00 7.11
C TRP A 62 20.28 16.36 5.83
N THR A 63 19.97 17.50 5.20
CA THR A 63 20.68 18.03 4.02
C THR A 63 21.79 19.01 4.38
N ALA A 64 22.00 19.34 5.65
CA ALA A 64 23.12 20.14 6.12
C ALA A 64 24.48 19.55 5.70
N GLY A 65 25.55 20.36 5.69
CA GLY A 65 26.88 20.06 5.15
C GLY A 65 27.73 18.96 5.83
N CYS A 66 27.11 17.86 6.24
CA CYS A 66 27.75 16.66 6.81
C CYS A 66 27.69 15.48 5.84
N LYS A 67 28.63 14.53 5.91
CA LYS A 67 28.53 13.25 5.19
C LYS A 67 27.71 12.26 6.01
N SER A 68 26.76 11.58 5.38
CA SER A 68 25.98 10.53 6.03
C SER A 68 25.62 9.44 5.04
N TRP A 69 25.31 8.24 5.56
CA TRP A 69 24.77 7.15 4.76
C TRP A 69 23.46 7.55 4.05
N TYR A 70 22.66 8.44 4.67
CA TYR A 70 21.43 8.96 4.09
C TYR A 70 21.64 9.73 2.77
N LYS A 71 22.84 10.27 2.56
CA LYS A 71 23.27 11.01 1.36
C LYS A 71 24.30 10.23 0.54
N ARG A 72 24.35 8.90 0.71
CA ARG A 72 25.32 8.02 0.04
C ARG A 72 26.78 8.46 0.31
N ASN A 73 27.05 8.88 1.55
CA ASN A 73 28.35 9.37 2.04
C ASN A 73 28.90 10.62 1.32
N LYS A 74 28.04 11.41 0.67
CA LYS A 74 28.40 12.71 0.06
C LYS A 74 27.98 13.88 0.96
N VAL A 75 28.71 14.99 0.89
CA VAL A 75 28.38 16.23 1.62
C VAL A 75 27.11 16.84 1.04
N ASP A 76 27.08 17.03 -0.28
CA ASP A 76 25.94 17.61 -1.01
C ASP A 76 25.12 16.54 -1.76
N GLY A 77 25.08 15.33 -1.21
CA GLY A 77 24.32 14.22 -1.82
C GLY A 77 22.81 14.39 -1.62
N ARG A 78 22.01 13.97 -2.60
CA ARG A 78 20.55 13.84 -2.45
C ARG A 78 20.24 12.90 -1.28
N LEU A 79 19.34 13.33 -0.40
CA LEU A 79 18.87 12.53 0.72
C LEU A 79 17.90 11.46 0.20
N THR A 80 18.26 10.18 0.32
CA THR A 80 17.45 9.07 -0.23
C THR A 80 16.89 8.12 0.82
N ALA A 81 17.44 8.15 2.03
CA ALA A 81 17.08 7.18 3.05
C ALA A 81 15.82 7.56 3.84
N LEU A 82 15.56 8.85 4.00
CA LEU A 82 14.55 9.36 4.92
C LEU A 82 13.31 9.88 4.19
N PHE A 83 12.13 9.62 4.75
CA PHE A 83 10.88 10.18 4.31
C PHE A 83 10.88 11.71 4.43
N GLY A 84 10.44 12.40 3.38
CA GLY A 84 10.26 13.87 3.37
C GLY A 84 9.00 14.26 4.12
N GLY A 85 9.08 14.31 5.44
CA GLY A 85 7.95 14.63 6.30
C GLY A 85 8.20 14.26 7.76
N ASN A 86 7.16 14.40 8.57
CA ASN A 86 7.17 14.01 9.98
C ASN A 86 6.35 12.72 10.22
N ALA A 87 6.41 12.21 11.46
CA ALA A 87 5.72 10.98 11.84
C ALA A 87 4.19 11.02 11.61
N ILE A 88 3.56 12.17 11.86
CA ILE A 88 2.10 12.34 11.69
C ILE A 88 1.71 12.26 10.22
N LEU A 89 2.49 12.92 9.35
CA LEU A 89 2.26 12.86 7.90
C LEU A 89 2.46 11.43 7.38
N PHE A 90 3.50 10.74 7.86
CA PHE A 90 3.75 9.36 7.48
C PHE A 90 2.61 8.44 7.93
N GLN A 91 2.19 8.53 9.19
CA GLN A 91 1.03 7.78 9.70
C GLN A 91 -0.20 8.02 8.83
N ARG A 92 -0.52 9.28 8.52
CA ARG A 92 -1.69 9.63 7.71
C ARG A 92 -1.60 9.05 6.29
N LEU A 93 -0.40 9.07 5.69
CA LEU A 93 -0.17 8.51 4.36
C LEU A 93 -0.33 6.99 4.33
N THR A 94 0.05 6.31 5.42
CA THR A 94 -0.01 4.84 5.51
C THR A 94 -1.26 4.32 6.23
N SER A 95 -2.16 5.20 6.66
CA SER A 95 -3.38 4.81 7.39
C SER A 95 -4.42 4.17 6.48
N ASP A 96 -4.45 4.55 5.20
CA ASP A 96 -5.37 4.01 4.22
C ASP A 96 -4.58 3.67 2.94
N ILE A 97 -4.88 2.54 2.32
CA ILE A 97 -4.42 2.26 0.96
C ILE A 97 -5.01 3.25 -0.04
N ARG A 98 -4.20 3.64 -1.03
CA ARG A 98 -4.56 4.55 -2.13
C ARG A 98 -4.47 3.82 -3.47
N PRO A 99 -5.44 2.97 -3.84
CA PRO A 99 -5.36 2.13 -5.02
C PRO A 99 -5.22 2.93 -6.33
N GLU A 100 -5.65 4.20 -6.35
CA GLU A 100 -5.55 5.08 -7.51
C GLU A 100 -4.10 5.37 -7.94
N ASP A 101 -3.14 5.28 -7.03
CA ASP A 101 -1.71 5.48 -7.31
C ASP A 101 -1.05 4.21 -7.88
N PHE A 102 -1.76 3.09 -7.92
CA PHE A 102 -1.25 1.80 -8.37
C PHE A 102 -1.97 1.34 -9.64
N GLY A 103 -1.23 0.64 -10.51
CA GLY A 103 -1.80 -0.22 -11.53
C GLY A 103 -2.13 -1.57 -10.90
N VAL A 104 -3.37 -2.01 -11.03
CA VAL A 104 -3.86 -3.30 -10.53
C VAL A 104 -4.27 -4.13 -11.73
N GLU A 105 -3.74 -5.35 -11.83
CA GLU A 105 -4.20 -6.33 -12.81
C GLU A 105 -4.82 -7.52 -12.09
N TYR A 106 -5.95 -7.99 -12.61
CA TYR A 106 -6.75 -9.07 -12.04
C TYR A 106 -6.49 -10.37 -12.80
N ASN A 107 -6.62 -11.53 -12.13
CA ASN A 107 -6.54 -12.82 -12.83
C ASN A 107 -7.80 -13.07 -13.68
N SER A 108 -8.95 -12.62 -13.18
CA SER A 108 -10.24 -12.82 -13.81
C SER A 108 -10.54 -11.81 -14.92
N THR A 109 -11.24 -12.26 -15.96
CA THR A 109 -11.69 -11.42 -17.09
C THR A 109 -12.75 -10.39 -16.66
N ASN A 110 -13.44 -10.66 -15.55
CA ASN A 110 -14.31 -9.71 -14.88
C ASN A 110 -13.93 -9.66 -13.39
N GLY A 111 -13.64 -8.48 -12.85
CA GLY A 111 -13.21 -8.29 -11.44
C GLY A 111 -14.28 -8.62 -10.39
N PHE A 112 -15.36 -9.29 -10.78
CA PHE A 112 -16.43 -9.78 -9.92
C PHE A 112 -16.52 -11.30 -9.89
N THR A 113 -15.76 -12.02 -10.74
CA THR A 113 -15.98 -13.46 -10.90
C THR A 113 -15.53 -14.25 -9.67
N ASP A 114 -14.54 -13.75 -8.95
CA ASP A 114 -14.12 -14.37 -7.69
C ASP A 114 -14.99 -13.97 -6.48
N LEU A 115 -15.77 -12.89 -6.61
CA LEU A 115 -16.85 -12.49 -5.69
C LEU A 115 -18.17 -13.22 -5.98
N GLY A 116 -18.21 -14.05 -7.02
CA GLY A 116 -19.38 -14.83 -7.41
C GLY A 116 -19.75 -15.89 -6.39
N ILE A 117 -21.03 -16.30 -6.44
CA ILE A 117 -21.52 -17.41 -5.62
C ILE A 117 -20.88 -18.71 -6.12
N LYS A 118 -20.07 -19.33 -5.26
CA LYS A 118 -19.47 -20.65 -5.47
C LYS A 118 -20.35 -21.68 -4.77
N GLU A 119 -20.34 -22.94 -5.23
CA GLU A 119 -21.15 -24.03 -4.68
C GLU A 119 -21.01 -24.18 -3.14
N ILE A 120 -19.80 -23.91 -2.60
CA ILE A 120 -19.52 -23.92 -1.15
C ILE A 120 -20.17 -22.78 -0.35
N ASN A 121 -20.59 -21.71 -1.02
CA ASN A 121 -21.17 -20.50 -0.45
C ASN A 121 -22.52 -20.16 -1.10
N ASP A 122 -23.13 -21.13 -1.79
CA ASP A 122 -24.42 -20.97 -2.43
C ASP A 122 -25.56 -21.29 -1.46
N LEU A 123 -26.02 -20.25 -0.77
CA LEU A 123 -27.19 -20.34 0.09
C LEU A 123 -28.51 -20.36 -0.69
N PHE A 124 -28.51 -20.07 -2.01
CA PHE A 124 -29.71 -20.14 -2.85
C PHE A 124 -30.04 -21.57 -3.28
N PHE A 125 -29.08 -22.49 -3.23
CA PHE A 125 -29.27 -23.90 -3.59
C PHE A 125 -30.37 -24.61 -2.77
N TYR A 126 -30.70 -24.12 -1.56
CA TYR A 126 -31.74 -24.71 -0.70
C TYR A 126 -33.19 -24.40 -1.11
N VAL A 127 -33.45 -23.51 -2.08
CA VAL A 127 -34.82 -23.07 -2.43
C VAL A 127 -35.52 -23.99 -3.44
N GLU A 128 -34.83 -24.93 -4.09
CA GLU A 128 -35.46 -25.80 -5.11
C GLU A 128 -36.05 -27.13 -4.58
N VAL A 129 -35.81 -27.53 -3.33
CA VAL A 129 -36.34 -28.81 -2.79
C VAL A 129 -37.61 -28.62 -1.97
N ALA A 130 -38.60 -27.93 -2.52
CA ALA A 130 -39.90 -27.75 -1.87
C ALA A 130 -41.08 -27.62 -2.84
N ASP A 131 -41.21 -28.48 -3.87
CA ASP A 131 -42.53 -28.71 -4.50
C ASP A 131 -42.67 -30.01 -5.34
N GLU A 132 -42.28 -31.17 -4.80
CA GLU A 132 -42.65 -32.49 -5.41
C GLU A 132 -43.52 -33.37 -4.50
N SER A 133 -44.06 -32.83 -3.39
CA SER A 133 -44.97 -33.56 -2.49
C SER A 133 -46.42 -33.10 -2.55
N LEU A 134 -46.77 -32.19 -3.47
CA LEU A 134 -48.13 -31.68 -3.69
C LEU A 134 -48.59 -31.87 -5.15
N SER A 135 -48.45 -33.07 -5.71
CA SER A 135 -49.31 -33.51 -6.80
C SER A 135 -50.09 -34.74 -6.36
N CYS A 136 -51.40 -34.54 -6.21
CA CYS A 136 -52.44 -35.55 -6.16
C CYS A 136 -52.33 -36.58 -7.29
#